data_AF-A0A009HHN3-F1
#
_entry.id   AF-A0A009HHN3-F1
#
_cell.length_a   1.000
_cell.length_b   1.000
_cell.length_c   1.000
_cell.angle_alpha   90.00
_cell.angle_beta   90.00
_cell.angle_gamma   90.00
#
_symmetry.space_group_name_H-M   'P 1'
#
loop_
_entity.id
_entity.type
_entity.pdbx_description
1 polymer ?
#
loop_
_entity_poly.entity_id
_entity_poly.type
_entity_poly.pdbx_seq_one_letter_code
_entity_poly.pdbx_strand_id
1 'polypeptide(L)'
;MTPPKVFISYAHADKKLADDVLEFSNYLRFRGIDAEIDQYEEAPPQGWPLWMASQIDQADFVLILATKTYYERSKDFIKDPKSGLGSKWETLHILQKVYENAFNNTKYIPIFFGHENSEYILDSLKPYTHYDINNANLKEKLVKRLLGQSASIRPELGQQPNNIEDNLPLQPRSRKNLFITNLINLELWDKAHWCGVAFSFGYDENKEEFAIIGLGFRKPKIGKQIFDELNKNLGNNDIKNHIRLTIIRDIDPLNPFHYKMLIGPNEEYLNEMSDRIKSQEPSIDLSDESTVFMGINRVLELHPKNGDNVKKFIEVFNEKKFFYLTNMKEKLDLNTNPSLYSSQLKLDIPEEHIDLENAIIKKDINIKTLNELKAENPKSLDHAALHTIDTRKLRKKLITFKSLKEKKSVEKRKRKAKEVKKTKKQKKK
;
A
#
# COMPACT_ATOMS: atom_id res chain seq x y z
N MET A 1 -1.69 -26.98 28.78
CA MET A 1 -3.03 -26.48 28.44
C MET A 1 -4.03 -27.45 29.01
N THR A 2 -5.06 -26.97 29.70
CA THR A 2 -6.18 -27.82 30.11
C THR A 2 -6.90 -28.28 28.84
N PRO A 3 -7.19 -29.59 28.68
CA PRO A 3 -7.94 -30.06 27.53
C PRO A 3 -9.33 -29.41 27.53
N PRO A 4 -9.85 -28.98 26.37
CA PRO A 4 -11.16 -28.34 26.30
C PRO A 4 -12.24 -29.35 26.70
N LYS A 5 -13.13 -28.94 27.61
CA LYS A 5 -14.25 -29.76 28.05
C LYS A 5 -15.41 -29.63 27.07
N VAL A 6 -15.88 -30.76 26.56
CA VAL A 6 -16.93 -30.80 25.54
C VAL A 6 -18.04 -31.72 25.98
N PHE A 7 -19.27 -31.23 25.98
CA PHE A 7 -20.44 -32.07 26.25
C PHE A 7 -21.21 -32.34 24.95
N ILE A 8 -21.54 -33.60 24.67
CA ILE A 8 -22.35 -33.97 23.49
C ILE A 8 -23.78 -34.22 23.93
N SER A 9 -24.68 -33.33 23.54
CA SER A 9 -26.12 -33.42 23.76
C SER A 9 -26.80 -34.08 22.56
N TYR A 10 -27.43 -35.23 22.79
CA TYR A 10 -28.18 -35.97 21.78
C TYR A 10 -29.46 -36.55 22.38
N ALA A 11 -30.41 -36.95 21.52
CA ALA A 11 -31.61 -37.65 21.95
C ALA A 11 -31.39 -39.16 21.81
N HIS A 12 -31.64 -39.92 22.88
CA HIS A 12 -31.75 -41.37 22.77
C HIS A 12 -32.93 -41.72 21.84
N ALA A 13 -32.59 -42.28 20.68
CA ALA A 13 -33.54 -42.70 19.66
C ALA A 13 -33.31 -44.17 19.27
N ASP A 14 -32.06 -44.53 19.00
CA ASP A 14 -31.67 -45.86 18.53
C ASP A 14 -30.27 -46.26 19.05
N LYS A 15 -30.06 -47.58 19.18
CA LYS A 15 -28.78 -48.13 19.66
C LYS A 15 -27.62 -47.78 18.73
N LYS A 16 -27.87 -47.74 17.42
CA LYS A 16 -26.85 -47.39 16.43
C LYS A 16 -26.36 -45.96 16.61
N LEU A 17 -27.26 -44.99 16.77
CA LEU A 17 -26.89 -43.62 17.10
C LEU A 17 -26.12 -43.51 18.42
N ALA A 18 -26.48 -44.29 19.44
CA ALA A 18 -25.75 -44.32 20.70
C ALA A 18 -24.31 -44.84 20.51
N ASP A 19 -24.14 -45.90 19.73
CA ASP A 19 -22.82 -46.45 19.36
C ASP A 19 -22.01 -45.44 18.55
N ASP A 20 -22.62 -44.76 17.56
CA ASP A 20 -21.99 -43.73 16.73
C ASP A 20 -21.55 -42.51 17.57
N VAL A 21 -22.36 -42.10 18.56
CA VAL A 21 -22.02 -41.02 19.50
C VAL A 21 -20.89 -41.43 20.43
N LEU A 22 -20.89 -42.66 20.92
CA LEU A 22 -19.81 -43.20 21.74
C LEU A 22 -18.50 -43.27 20.96
N GLU A 23 -18.52 -43.76 19.72
CA GLU A 23 -17.36 -43.79 18.83
C GLU A 23 -16.84 -42.36 18.58
N PHE A 24 -17.74 -41.41 18.32
CA PHE A 24 -17.37 -40.02 18.11
C PHE A 24 -16.80 -39.36 19.38
N SER A 25 -17.37 -39.63 20.55
CA SER A 25 -16.86 -39.15 21.85
C SER A 25 -15.46 -39.70 22.11
N ASN A 26 -15.25 -41.01 21.94
CA ASN A 26 -13.94 -41.65 22.04
C ASN A 26 -12.93 -41.07 21.05
N TYR A 27 -13.36 -40.77 19.82
CA TYR A 27 -12.54 -40.09 18.83
C TYR A 27 -12.10 -38.69 19.30
N LEU A 28 -12.99 -37.89 19.92
CA LEU A 28 -12.62 -36.59 20.48
C LEU A 28 -11.63 -36.74 21.65
N ARG A 29 -11.86 -37.70 22.55
CA ARG A 29 -10.96 -38.02 23.67
C ARG A 29 -9.57 -38.43 23.18
N PHE A 30 -9.49 -39.29 22.16
CA PHE A 30 -8.23 -39.66 21.50
C PHE A 30 -7.47 -38.45 20.93
N ARG A 31 -8.19 -37.40 20.51
CA ARG A 31 -7.63 -36.15 19.97
C ARG A 31 -7.28 -35.11 21.03
N GLY A 32 -7.37 -35.46 22.33
CA GLY A 32 -7.00 -34.58 23.44
C GLY A 32 -8.09 -33.59 23.86
N ILE A 33 -9.35 -33.86 23.50
CA ILE A 33 -10.53 -33.09 23.92
C ILE A 33 -11.23 -33.89 25.03
N ASP A 34 -11.54 -33.27 26.16
CA ASP A 34 -12.24 -33.92 27.26
C ASP A 34 -13.74 -33.98 26.95
N ALA A 35 -14.12 -34.92 26.09
CA ALA A 35 -15.51 -35.13 25.68
C ALA A 35 -16.25 -35.99 26.71
N GLU A 36 -17.42 -35.51 27.12
CA GLU A 36 -18.31 -36.13 28.09
C GLU A 36 -19.68 -36.43 27.45
N ILE A 37 -20.22 -37.61 27.76
CA ILE A 37 -21.54 -38.07 27.35
C ILE A 37 -22.22 -38.82 28.50
N ASP A 38 -23.54 -38.90 28.46
CA ASP A 38 -24.34 -39.67 29.42
C ASP A 38 -23.88 -41.14 29.57
N GLN A 39 -23.43 -41.78 28.50
CA GLN A 39 -22.97 -43.19 28.52
C GLN A 39 -21.71 -43.45 29.36
N TYR A 40 -20.96 -42.42 29.79
CA TYR A 40 -19.82 -42.58 30.69
C TYR A 40 -20.21 -42.56 32.18
N GLU A 41 -21.43 -42.11 32.49
CA GLU A 41 -21.96 -42.04 33.85
C GLU A 41 -23.05 -43.11 34.02
N GLU A 42 -22.93 -43.99 35.01
CA GLU A 42 -23.94 -45.05 35.21
C GLU A 42 -25.12 -44.57 36.04
N ALA A 43 -24.88 -43.77 37.08
CA ALA A 43 -25.91 -43.33 38.02
C ALA A 43 -25.48 -42.07 38.79
N PRO A 44 -25.76 -40.85 38.28
CA PRO A 44 -25.35 -39.64 38.97
C PRO A 44 -26.16 -39.44 40.26
N PRO A 45 -25.52 -39.26 41.43
CA PRO A 45 -26.23 -39.13 42.71
C PRO A 45 -27.14 -37.88 42.81
N GLN A 46 -26.83 -36.84 42.03
CA GLN A 46 -27.65 -35.62 41.88
C GLN A 46 -28.84 -35.78 40.93
N GLY A 47 -28.95 -36.93 40.23
CA GLY A 47 -29.92 -37.16 39.18
C GLY A 47 -29.53 -36.57 37.82
N TRP A 48 -30.01 -37.21 36.75
CA TRP A 48 -29.71 -36.86 35.36
C TRP A 48 -29.92 -35.38 35.00
N PRO A 49 -31.00 -34.70 35.43
CA PRO A 49 -31.23 -33.30 35.08
C PRO A 49 -30.16 -32.34 35.64
N LEU A 50 -29.79 -32.51 36.91
CA LEU A 50 -28.77 -31.67 37.56
C LEU A 50 -27.38 -32.01 37.04
N TRP A 51 -27.10 -33.29 36.75
CA TRP A 51 -25.87 -33.72 36.11
C TRP A 51 -25.71 -33.09 34.72
N MET A 52 -26.71 -33.16 33.84
CA MET A 52 -26.64 -32.53 32.51
C MET A 52 -26.50 -31.01 32.58
N ALA A 53 -27.22 -30.36 33.50
CA ALA A 53 -27.10 -28.91 33.69
C ALA A 53 -25.68 -28.52 34.14
N SER A 54 -25.06 -29.33 35.00
CA SER A 54 -23.66 -29.20 35.42
C SER A 54 -22.69 -29.43 34.26
N GLN A 55 -22.89 -30.47 33.45
CA GLN A 55 -22.05 -30.73 32.29
C GLN A 55 -22.12 -29.60 31.26
N ILE A 56 -23.31 -29.05 31.03
CA ILE A 56 -23.46 -27.88 30.16
C ILE A 56 -22.77 -26.67 30.76
N ASP A 57 -22.87 -26.42 32.05
CA ASP A 57 -22.25 -25.25 32.68
C ASP A 57 -20.72 -25.33 32.63
N GLN A 58 -20.16 -26.50 32.99
CA GLN A 58 -18.72 -26.75 33.05
C GLN A 58 -18.05 -26.94 31.68
N ALA A 59 -18.80 -27.28 30.63
CA ALA A 59 -18.23 -27.47 29.30
C ALA A 59 -17.81 -26.13 28.67
N ASP A 60 -16.67 -26.13 27.98
CA ASP A 60 -16.23 -25.03 27.12
C ASP A 60 -17.08 -24.97 25.85
N PHE A 61 -17.44 -26.15 25.31
CA PHE A 61 -18.31 -26.29 24.15
C PHE A 61 -19.39 -27.36 24.35
N VAL A 62 -20.58 -27.11 23.83
CA VAL A 62 -21.70 -28.06 23.85
C VAL A 62 -22.05 -28.41 22.40
N LEU A 63 -21.79 -29.66 22.02
CA LEU A 63 -22.16 -30.18 20.71
C LEU A 63 -23.61 -30.65 20.73
N ILE A 64 -24.45 -30.12 19.85
CA ILE A 64 -25.87 -30.49 19.76
C ILE A 64 -26.05 -31.35 18.53
N LEU A 65 -26.41 -32.62 18.73
CA LEU A 65 -26.63 -33.56 17.66
C LEU A 65 -28.03 -33.37 17.06
N ALA A 66 -28.07 -32.85 15.83
CA ALA A 66 -29.31 -32.67 15.10
C ALA A 66 -29.82 -34.02 14.58
N THR A 67 -30.90 -34.50 15.20
CA THR A 67 -31.67 -35.65 14.74
C THR A 67 -33.14 -35.28 14.69
N LYS A 68 -33.91 -35.99 13.86
CA LYS A 68 -35.36 -35.82 13.75
C LYS A 68 -36.05 -35.85 15.12
N THR A 69 -35.71 -36.84 15.96
CA THR A 69 -36.26 -37.00 17.30
C THR A 69 -35.92 -35.82 18.21
N TYR A 70 -34.69 -35.30 18.14
CA TYR A 70 -34.28 -34.13 18.91
C TYR A 70 -35.04 -32.87 18.47
N TYR A 71 -35.22 -32.69 17.16
CA TYR A 71 -35.94 -31.55 16.58
C TYR A 71 -37.45 -31.59 16.86
N GLU A 72 -38.10 -32.75 16.73
CA GLU A 72 -39.53 -32.91 17.03
C GLU A 72 -39.81 -32.65 18.52
N ARG A 73 -38.99 -33.21 19.42
CA ARG A 73 -39.07 -32.93 20.86
C ARG A 73 -38.92 -31.43 21.17
N SER A 74 -38.10 -30.70 20.40
CA SER A 74 -37.95 -29.25 20.57
C SER A 74 -39.20 -28.46 20.14
N LYS A 75 -39.92 -28.91 19.10
CA LYS A 75 -41.12 -28.25 18.58
C LYS A 75 -42.36 -28.49 19.43
N ASP A 76 -42.50 -29.67 20.00
CA ASP A 76 -43.62 -30.01 20.88
C ASP A 76 -43.60 -29.15 22.15
N PHE A 77 -42.42 -28.75 22.63
CA PHE A 77 -42.28 -27.79 23.74
C PHE A 77 -42.82 -26.39 23.43
N ILE A 78 -42.62 -25.89 22.20
CA ILE A 78 -43.11 -24.56 21.78
C ILE A 78 -44.65 -24.53 21.76
N LYS A 79 -45.29 -25.69 21.54
CA LYS A 79 -46.75 -25.79 21.41
C LYS A 79 -47.48 -26.01 22.74
N ASP A 80 -46.89 -26.74 23.70
CA ASP A 80 -47.53 -26.98 25.00
C ASP A 80 -46.51 -27.29 26.12
N PRO A 81 -46.12 -26.30 26.96
CA PRO A 81 -45.12 -26.45 28.01
C PRO A 81 -45.49 -27.42 29.15
N LYS A 82 -46.74 -27.93 29.20
CA LYS A 82 -47.27 -28.70 30.34
C LYS A 82 -47.61 -30.16 30.05
N SER A 83 -47.58 -30.66 28.82
CA SER A 83 -48.07 -32.02 28.48
C SER A 83 -46.99 -33.09 28.27
N GLY A 84 -46.13 -33.30 29.26
CA GLY A 84 -45.16 -34.37 29.17
C GLY A 84 -44.53 -34.85 30.47
N LEU A 85 -45.21 -35.78 31.14
CA LEU A 85 -44.66 -36.53 32.26
C LEU A 85 -43.44 -37.37 31.85
N GLY A 86 -42.47 -37.45 32.75
CA GLY A 86 -41.59 -38.61 32.92
C GLY A 86 -40.18 -38.52 32.35
N SER A 87 -40.02 -38.09 31.10
CA SER A 87 -38.72 -38.12 30.39
C SER A 87 -38.46 -36.87 29.55
N LYS A 88 -39.22 -35.79 29.78
CA LYS A 88 -39.28 -34.60 28.92
C LYS A 88 -38.64 -33.33 29.52
N TRP A 89 -38.28 -33.34 30.80
CA TRP A 89 -37.66 -32.18 31.48
C TRP A 89 -36.18 -31.98 31.15
N GLU A 90 -35.51 -33.06 30.73
CA GLU A 90 -34.07 -33.15 30.47
C GLU A 90 -33.63 -32.34 29.24
N THR A 91 -34.32 -32.51 28.11
CA THR A 91 -34.09 -31.73 26.88
C THR A 91 -34.60 -30.28 27.03
N LEU A 92 -35.56 -30.04 27.93
CA LEU A 92 -36.23 -28.76 28.18
C LEU A 92 -35.26 -27.66 28.64
N HIS A 93 -34.39 -28.00 29.59
CA HIS A 93 -33.47 -27.05 30.22
C HIS A 93 -32.32 -26.66 29.28
N ILE A 94 -31.88 -27.61 28.44
CA ILE A 94 -30.88 -27.37 27.38
C ILE A 94 -31.47 -26.44 26.31
N LEU A 95 -32.69 -26.73 25.85
CA LEU A 95 -33.36 -25.90 24.85
C LEU A 95 -33.59 -24.49 25.35
N GLN A 96 -34.10 -24.30 26.57
CA GLN A 96 -34.27 -22.97 27.16
C GLN A 96 -32.95 -22.19 27.19
N LYS A 97 -31.85 -22.80 27.70
CA LYS A 97 -30.52 -22.16 27.72
C LYS A 97 -29.97 -21.87 26.32
N VAL A 98 -30.24 -22.73 25.33
CA VAL A 98 -29.83 -22.53 23.93
C VAL A 98 -30.62 -21.40 23.27
N TYR A 99 -31.93 -21.30 23.53
CA TYR A 99 -32.80 -20.25 23.01
C TYR A 99 -32.49 -18.88 23.65
N GLU A 100 -32.30 -18.83 24.97
CA GLU A 100 -31.95 -17.59 25.70
C GLU A 100 -30.58 -17.04 25.29
N ASN A 101 -29.62 -17.91 24.97
CA ASN A 101 -28.26 -17.53 24.57
C ASN A 101 -28.04 -17.48 23.04
N ALA A 102 -29.09 -17.63 22.23
CA ALA A 102 -28.99 -17.71 20.77
C ALA A 102 -28.47 -16.44 20.09
N PHE A 103 -28.47 -15.28 20.78
CA PHE A 103 -27.98 -14.00 20.24
C PHE A 103 -26.48 -13.76 20.45
N ASN A 104 -25.80 -14.53 21.33
CA ASN A 104 -24.36 -14.44 21.56
C ASN A 104 -23.76 -15.84 21.78
N ASN A 105 -23.96 -16.72 20.80
CA ASN A 105 -23.62 -18.13 20.94
C ASN A 105 -22.12 -18.39 20.69
N THR A 106 -21.35 -18.44 21.76
CA THR A 106 -19.92 -18.85 21.73
C THR A 106 -19.72 -20.33 22.08
N LYS A 107 -20.75 -21.00 22.62
CA LYS A 107 -20.63 -22.29 23.32
C LYS A 107 -21.34 -23.46 22.63
N TYR A 108 -22.46 -23.22 21.96
CA TYR A 108 -23.29 -24.27 21.35
C TYR A 108 -22.95 -24.48 19.87
N ILE A 109 -22.62 -25.71 19.48
CA ILE A 109 -22.19 -26.05 18.11
C ILE A 109 -23.10 -27.16 17.54
N PRO A 110 -23.83 -26.90 16.45
CA PRO A 110 -24.65 -27.93 15.80
C PRO A 110 -23.79 -28.94 15.03
N ILE A 111 -24.04 -30.23 15.27
CA ILE A 111 -23.42 -31.36 14.57
C ILE A 111 -24.49 -32.32 14.05
N PHE A 112 -24.21 -33.09 13.01
CA PHE A 112 -25.12 -34.12 12.50
C PHE A 112 -24.35 -35.25 11.79
N PHE A 113 -25.01 -36.40 11.66
CA PHE A 113 -24.53 -37.52 10.85
C PHE A 113 -25.30 -37.55 9.53
N GLY A 114 -24.64 -37.30 8.40
CA GLY A 114 -25.27 -37.38 7.08
C GLY A 114 -26.07 -36.14 6.72
N HIS A 115 -25.99 -35.74 5.45
CA HIS A 115 -26.52 -34.47 4.95
C HIS A 115 -28.04 -34.34 5.14
N GLU A 116 -28.77 -35.45 5.14
CA GLU A 116 -30.20 -35.55 5.39
C GLU A 116 -30.63 -35.00 6.77
N ASN A 117 -29.73 -35.06 7.76
CA ASN A 117 -30.04 -34.61 9.12
C ASN A 117 -29.77 -33.10 9.33
N SER A 118 -29.23 -32.40 8.32
CA SER A 118 -29.00 -30.94 8.38
C SER A 118 -30.30 -30.13 8.50
N GLU A 119 -31.43 -30.67 8.03
CA GLU A 119 -32.74 -30.04 8.13
C GLU A 119 -33.29 -30.02 9.56
N TYR A 120 -32.79 -30.91 10.42
CA TYR A 120 -33.21 -31.05 11.82
C TYR A 120 -32.37 -30.21 12.79
N ILE A 121 -31.52 -29.32 12.29
CA ILE A 121 -30.83 -28.32 13.12
C ILE A 121 -31.88 -27.39 13.74
N LEU A 122 -31.78 -27.14 15.04
CA LEU A 122 -32.65 -26.20 15.75
C LEU A 122 -32.65 -24.82 15.06
N ASP A 123 -33.82 -24.19 14.97
CA ASP A 123 -33.97 -22.94 14.21
C ASP A 123 -33.04 -21.82 14.73
N SER A 124 -32.81 -21.76 16.05
CA SER A 124 -31.88 -20.82 16.69
C SER A 124 -30.40 -21.06 16.35
N LEU A 125 -30.04 -22.28 15.93
CA LEU A 125 -28.68 -22.67 15.61
C LEU A 125 -28.39 -22.72 14.10
N LYS A 126 -29.42 -22.63 13.25
CA LYS A 126 -29.27 -22.59 11.79
C LYS A 126 -28.33 -21.48 11.28
N PRO A 127 -28.28 -20.27 11.86
CA PRO A 127 -27.35 -19.22 11.41
C PRO A 127 -25.87 -19.50 11.72
N TYR A 128 -25.55 -20.47 12.57
CA TYR A 128 -24.20 -20.78 13.01
C TYR A 128 -23.55 -21.89 12.19
N THR A 129 -22.20 -21.96 12.23
CA THR A 129 -21.45 -23.01 11.53
C THR A 129 -21.79 -24.40 12.06
N HIS A 130 -22.23 -25.29 11.16
CA HIS A 130 -22.57 -26.68 11.44
C HIS A 130 -21.55 -27.64 10.82
N TYR A 131 -21.45 -28.85 11.39
CA TYR A 131 -20.47 -29.84 10.97
C TYR A 131 -21.12 -31.22 10.73
N ASP A 132 -20.93 -31.76 9.53
CA ASP A 132 -21.24 -33.15 9.23
C ASP A 132 -20.09 -34.05 9.72
N ILE A 133 -20.39 -34.94 10.65
CA ILE A 133 -19.41 -35.84 11.26
C ILE A 133 -19.02 -36.98 10.30
N ASN A 134 -19.87 -37.33 9.32
CA ASN A 134 -19.54 -38.31 8.30
C ASN A 134 -18.52 -37.77 7.28
N ASN A 135 -18.42 -36.46 7.15
CA ASN A 135 -17.44 -35.83 6.27
C ASN A 135 -16.11 -35.64 7.02
N ALA A 136 -15.09 -36.41 6.65
CA ALA A 136 -13.76 -36.38 7.27
C ALA A 136 -13.15 -34.97 7.37
N ASN A 137 -13.35 -34.12 6.35
CA ASN A 137 -12.82 -32.75 6.34
C ASN A 137 -13.56 -31.83 7.34
N LEU A 138 -14.88 -31.96 7.43
CA LEU A 138 -15.67 -31.17 8.40
C LEU A 138 -15.45 -31.67 9.83
N LYS A 139 -15.34 -32.99 10.04
CA LYS A 139 -14.96 -33.60 11.33
C LYS A 139 -13.60 -33.09 11.80
N GLU A 140 -12.60 -33.01 10.92
CA GLU A 140 -11.28 -32.47 11.27
C GLU A 140 -11.31 -30.96 11.56
N LYS A 141 -12.11 -30.18 10.82
CA LYS A 141 -12.33 -28.75 11.10
C LYS A 141 -12.98 -28.53 12.47
N LEU A 142 -13.93 -29.39 12.86
CA LEU A 142 -14.54 -29.35 14.18
C LEU A 142 -13.51 -29.62 15.29
N VAL A 143 -12.69 -30.67 15.15
CA VAL A 143 -11.61 -30.97 16.11
C VAL A 143 -10.64 -29.78 16.23
N LYS A 144 -10.23 -29.18 15.10
CA LYS A 144 -9.39 -27.98 15.10
C LYS A 144 -10.07 -26.82 15.82
N ARG A 145 -11.38 -26.60 15.63
CA ARG A 145 -12.14 -25.57 16.35
C ARG A 145 -12.15 -25.81 17.86
N LEU A 146 -12.42 -27.03 18.30
CA LEU A 146 -12.50 -27.39 19.72
C LEU A 146 -11.14 -27.26 20.42
N LEU A 147 -10.05 -27.61 19.73
CA LEU A 147 -8.69 -27.45 20.24
C LEU A 147 -8.15 -26.01 20.15
N GLY A 148 -8.95 -25.04 19.69
CA GLY A 148 -8.48 -23.67 19.44
C GLY A 148 -7.48 -23.55 18.28
N GLN A 149 -7.32 -24.60 17.48
CA GLN A 149 -6.42 -24.72 16.32
C GLN A 149 -7.12 -24.44 14.98
N SER A 150 -8.33 -23.86 15.01
CA SER A 150 -9.07 -23.52 13.78
C SER A 150 -8.17 -22.66 12.90
N ALA A 151 -8.07 -23.00 11.60
CA ALA A 151 -7.20 -22.35 10.61
C ALA A 151 -7.54 -20.88 10.32
N SER A 152 -8.30 -20.23 11.20
CA SER A 152 -8.42 -18.79 11.35
C SER A 152 -7.58 -18.29 12.54
N ILE A 153 -6.41 -18.90 12.77
CA ILE A 153 -5.31 -18.19 13.43
C ILE A 153 -4.97 -17.08 12.44
N ARG A 154 -5.39 -15.84 12.72
CA ARG A 154 -4.82 -14.68 12.03
C ARG A 154 -3.30 -14.88 12.07
N PRO A 155 -2.60 -14.80 10.93
CA PRO A 155 -1.16 -15.05 10.91
C PRO A 155 -0.47 -14.21 11.99
N GLU A 156 0.52 -14.79 12.68
CA GLU A 156 1.27 -14.08 13.72
C GLU A 156 1.81 -12.75 13.16
N LEU A 157 1.58 -11.67 13.89
CA LEU A 157 2.20 -10.38 13.60
C LEU A 157 3.72 -10.54 13.84
N GLY A 158 4.52 -10.21 12.82
CA GLY A 158 5.98 -10.33 12.89
C GLY A 158 6.56 -9.48 14.02
N GLN A 159 7.61 -10.00 14.69
CA GLN A 159 8.35 -9.28 15.73
C GLN A 159 9.19 -8.15 15.10
N GLN A 160 8.99 -6.91 15.56
CA GLN A 160 9.93 -5.81 15.31
C GLN A 160 11.01 -5.84 16.41
N PRO A 161 12.30 -5.58 16.08
CA PRO A 161 13.37 -5.66 17.05
C PRO A 161 13.31 -4.47 18.02
N ASN A 162 13.61 -4.75 19.30
CA ASN A 162 13.75 -3.80 20.41
C ASN A 162 13.90 -2.33 20.01
N ASN A 163 12.85 -1.55 20.28
CA ASN A 163 12.93 -0.40 21.20
C ASN A 163 11.59 -0.33 21.94
N ILE A 164 11.66 -0.18 23.25
CA ILE A 164 10.57 -0.40 24.21
C ILE A 164 9.62 0.81 24.18
N GLU A 165 8.56 0.79 23.37
CA GLU A 165 7.42 1.74 23.46
C GLU A 165 6.10 1.23 22.85
N ASP A 166 6.06 0.03 22.26
CA ASP A 166 4.96 -0.41 21.38
C ASP A 166 3.94 -1.40 22.01
N ASN A 167 3.22 -1.00 23.06
CA ASN A 167 2.02 -1.74 23.53
C ASN A 167 0.83 -0.82 23.89
N LEU A 168 0.70 0.31 23.20
CA LEU A 168 -0.60 0.99 23.05
C LEU A 168 -1.32 0.39 21.83
N PRO A 169 -2.67 0.26 21.83
CA PRO A 169 -3.41 -0.07 20.62
C PRO A 169 -2.94 0.90 19.52
N LEU A 170 -2.60 0.39 18.33
CA LEU A 170 -2.12 1.22 17.22
C LEU A 170 -3.03 2.44 17.11
N GLN A 171 -2.49 3.62 17.46
CA GLN A 171 -3.22 4.86 17.37
C GLN A 171 -3.81 4.89 15.96
N PRO A 172 -5.13 5.10 15.81
CA PRO A 172 -5.74 5.13 14.48
C PRO A 172 -4.92 6.07 13.62
N ARG A 173 -4.30 5.55 12.54
CA ARG A 173 -3.43 6.37 11.67
C ARG A 173 -4.26 7.56 11.22
N SER A 174 -3.90 8.75 11.71
CA SER A 174 -4.49 9.99 11.22
C SER A 174 -4.36 9.99 9.69
N ARG A 175 -5.48 10.20 9.01
CA ARG A 175 -5.52 10.20 7.55
C ARG A 175 -4.66 11.37 7.08
N LYS A 176 -3.47 11.07 6.54
CA LYS A 176 -2.60 12.12 6.05
C LYS A 176 -3.14 12.70 4.74
N ASN A 177 -3.30 14.01 4.69
CA ASN A 177 -3.58 14.75 3.47
C ASN A 177 -2.29 14.87 2.67
N LEU A 178 -2.30 14.43 1.41
CA LEU A 178 -1.17 14.55 0.50
C LEU A 178 -1.40 15.74 -0.44
N PHE A 179 -0.53 16.73 -0.36
CA PHE A 179 -0.51 17.85 -1.29
C PHE A 179 0.70 17.74 -2.21
N ILE A 180 0.49 17.90 -3.51
CA ILE A 180 1.55 17.82 -4.53
C ILE A 180 1.79 19.22 -5.07
N THR A 181 3.04 19.65 -5.10
CA THR A 181 3.41 20.97 -5.63
C THR A 181 3.19 21.07 -7.13
N ASN A 182 2.71 22.22 -7.60
CA ASN A 182 2.59 22.52 -9.02
C ASN A 182 3.72 23.39 -9.59
N LEU A 183 4.76 23.71 -8.80
CA LEU A 183 5.91 24.50 -9.27
C LEU A 183 6.59 23.86 -10.49
N ILE A 184 6.78 22.54 -10.46
CA ILE A 184 7.31 21.77 -11.57
C ILE A 184 6.15 21.05 -12.26
N ASN A 185 5.67 21.64 -13.36
CA ASN A 185 4.68 21.00 -14.24
C ASN A 185 5.30 19.77 -14.92
N LEU A 186 5.03 18.58 -14.37
CA LEU A 186 5.62 17.33 -14.84
C LEU A 186 5.45 17.10 -16.34
N GLU A 187 4.25 17.32 -16.86
CA GLU A 187 3.94 17.07 -18.26
C GLU A 187 4.68 18.06 -19.17
N LEU A 188 4.72 19.33 -18.80
CA LEU A 188 5.39 20.37 -19.58
C LEU A 188 6.92 20.15 -19.61
N TRP A 189 7.53 19.86 -18.46
CA TRP A 189 8.96 19.54 -18.36
C TRP A 189 9.34 18.27 -19.15
N ASP A 190 8.49 17.23 -19.11
CA ASP A 190 8.70 16.01 -19.90
C ASP A 190 8.62 16.30 -21.41
N LYS A 191 7.67 17.14 -21.84
CA LYS A 191 7.52 17.57 -23.24
C LYS A 191 8.68 18.44 -23.72
N ALA A 192 9.17 19.36 -22.88
CA ALA A 192 10.26 20.27 -23.22
C ALA A 192 11.60 19.54 -23.37
N HIS A 193 11.79 18.42 -22.66
CA HIS A 193 13.02 17.64 -22.61
C HIS A 193 14.22 18.49 -22.18
N TRP A 194 14.32 18.76 -20.88
CA TRP A 194 15.52 19.37 -20.30
C TRP A 194 16.76 18.49 -20.58
N CYS A 195 17.80 19.10 -21.15
CA CYS A 195 18.98 18.37 -21.62
C CYS A 195 20.30 19.11 -21.44
N GLY A 196 20.30 20.36 -20.98
CA GLY A 196 21.53 21.11 -20.78
C GLY A 196 21.37 22.26 -19.79
N VAL A 197 22.52 22.76 -19.35
CA VAL A 197 22.65 23.96 -18.55
C VAL A 197 23.80 24.77 -19.14
N ALA A 198 23.58 26.05 -19.37
CA ALA A 198 24.58 27.01 -19.77
C ALA A 198 24.84 28.00 -18.64
N PHE A 199 26.10 28.34 -18.40
CA PHE A 199 26.47 29.47 -17.56
C PHE A 199 26.96 30.58 -18.47
N SER A 200 26.26 31.71 -18.43
CA SER A 200 26.57 32.91 -19.19
C SER A 200 26.81 34.07 -18.24
N PHE A 201 27.49 35.10 -18.72
CA PHE A 201 27.83 36.28 -17.93
C PHE A 201 27.46 37.52 -18.74
N GLY A 202 26.74 38.44 -18.09
CA GLY A 202 26.36 39.73 -18.64
C GLY A 202 26.99 40.86 -17.84
N TYR A 203 26.88 42.09 -18.35
CA TYR A 203 27.31 43.29 -17.64
C TYR A 203 26.13 44.24 -17.51
N ASP A 204 25.99 44.88 -16.36
CA ASP A 204 24.99 45.93 -16.16
C ASP A 204 25.47 47.29 -16.70
N GLU A 205 24.65 48.33 -16.54
CA GLU A 205 24.98 49.70 -16.97
C GLU A 205 26.23 50.26 -16.28
N ASN A 206 26.55 49.77 -15.08
CA ASN A 206 27.74 50.13 -14.31
C ASN A 206 28.98 49.30 -14.69
N LYS A 207 28.86 48.43 -15.71
CA LYS A 207 29.87 47.44 -16.13
C LYS A 207 30.18 46.40 -15.05
N GLU A 208 29.26 46.17 -14.14
CA GLU A 208 29.37 45.07 -13.18
C GLU A 208 28.93 43.75 -13.82
N GLU A 209 29.80 42.75 -13.74
CA GLU A 209 29.50 41.41 -14.26
C GLU A 209 28.45 40.73 -13.37
N PHE A 210 27.45 40.10 -14.00
CA PHE A 210 26.46 39.26 -13.33
C PHE A 210 26.32 37.90 -14.01
N ALA A 211 25.97 36.89 -13.20
CA ALA A 211 25.86 35.51 -13.66
C ALA A 211 24.44 35.16 -14.15
N ILE A 212 24.38 34.27 -15.13
CA ILE A 212 23.13 33.77 -15.73
C ILE A 212 23.21 32.24 -15.86
N ILE A 213 22.21 31.54 -15.35
CA ILE A 213 21.98 30.11 -15.57
C ILE A 213 20.88 29.95 -16.62
N GLY A 214 21.25 29.40 -17.77
CA GLY A 214 20.34 29.08 -18.86
C GLY A 214 19.99 27.59 -18.92
N LEU A 215 18.71 27.24 -18.80
CA LEU A 215 18.24 25.87 -18.98
C LEU A 215 18.02 25.56 -20.47
N GLY A 216 18.73 24.54 -20.97
CA GLY A 216 18.65 24.06 -22.33
C GLY A 216 17.61 22.96 -22.50
N PHE A 217 16.64 23.16 -23.39
CA PHE A 217 15.57 22.21 -23.71
C PHE A 217 15.66 21.78 -25.18
N ARG A 218 15.35 20.50 -25.47
CA ARG A 218 15.28 20.05 -26.88
C ARG A 218 14.15 20.71 -27.66
N LYS A 219 13.11 21.19 -26.98
CA LYS A 219 12.03 21.98 -27.58
C LYS A 219 12.02 23.37 -26.93
N PRO A 220 12.80 24.33 -27.46
CA PRO A 220 12.98 25.65 -26.83
C PRO A 220 11.68 26.42 -26.61
N LYS A 221 10.73 26.33 -27.55
CA LYS A 221 9.39 26.97 -27.40
C LYS A 221 8.61 26.47 -26.18
N ILE A 222 8.67 25.17 -25.90
CA ILE A 222 8.05 24.58 -24.70
C ILE A 222 8.88 24.93 -23.45
N GLY A 223 10.20 25.01 -23.58
CA GLY A 223 11.09 25.52 -22.54
C GLY A 223 10.72 26.94 -22.11
N LYS A 224 10.43 27.84 -23.06
CA LYS A 224 9.95 29.20 -22.79
C LYS A 224 8.64 29.18 -21.99
N GLN A 225 7.68 28.32 -22.38
CA GLN A 225 6.40 28.16 -21.65
C GLN A 225 6.59 27.77 -20.17
N ILE A 226 7.62 26.98 -19.84
CA ILE A 226 7.93 26.66 -18.44
C ILE A 226 8.27 27.93 -17.66
N PHE A 227 9.09 28.81 -18.23
CA PHE A 227 9.49 30.06 -17.60
C PHE A 227 8.35 31.08 -17.60
N ASP A 228 7.51 31.11 -18.63
CA ASP A 228 6.29 31.92 -18.65
C ASP A 228 5.35 31.52 -17.49
N GLU A 229 5.15 30.21 -17.25
CA GLU A 229 4.35 29.70 -16.13
C GLU A 229 4.98 30.05 -14.77
N LEU A 230 6.31 29.90 -14.63
CA LEU A 230 7.02 30.25 -13.40
C LEU A 230 6.92 31.75 -13.10
N ASN A 231 7.17 32.61 -14.08
CA ASN A 231 7.05 34.07 -13.94
C ASN A 231 5.63 34.50 -13.62
N LYS A 232 4.61 33.87 -14.24
CA LYS A 232 3.21 34.17 -13.93
C LYS A 232 2.86 33.85 -12.48
N ASN A 233 3.43 32.79 -11.92
CA ASN A 233 3.11 32.31 -10.57
C ASN A 233 3.96 32.97 -9.47
N LEU A 234 5.19 33.36 -9.77
CA LEU A 234 6.18 33.83 -8.78
C LEU A 234 6.59 35.29 -8.99
N GLY A 235 6.37 35.83 -10.18
CA GLY A 235 7.05 37.04 -10.66
C GLY A 235 8.43 36.74 -11.24
N ASN A 236 9.05 37.78 -11.78
CA ASN A 236 10.42 37.77 -12.33
C ASN A 236 11.52 37.87 -11.27
N ASN A 237 11.16 37.89 -9.99
CA ASN A 237 12.09 37.94 -8.87
C ASN A 237 11.61 36.96 -7.81
N ASP A 238 12.41 35.94 -7.53
CA ASP A 238 12.10 34.91 -6.55
C ASP A 238 12.42 35.40 -5.12
N ILE A 239 11.77 36.49 -4.71
CA ILE A 239 12.00 37.19 -3.44
C ILE A 239 11.75 36.26 -2.25
N LYS A 240 10.76 35.37 -2.38
CA LYS A 240 10.36 34.40 -1.35
C LYS A 240 11.14 33.09 -1.42
N ASN A 241 12.15 32.99 -2.28
CA ASN A 241 13.00 31.82 -2.44
C ASN A 241 12.25 30.51 -2.75
N HIS A 242 11.19 30.58 -3.56
CA HIS A 242 10.33 29.45 -3.89
C HIS A 242 11.01 28.40 -4.78
N ILE A 243 11.94 28.80 -5.64
CA ILE A 243 12.66 27.89 -6.53
C ILE A 243 13.95 27.45 -5.84
N ARG A 244 14.08 26.16 -5.59
CA ARG A 244 15.33 25.56 -5.14
C ARG A 244 16.19 25.17 -6.34
N LEU A 245 17.44 25.60 -6.34
CA LEU A 245 18.46 25.21 -7.31
C LEU A 245 19.65 24.62 -6.58
N THR A 246 20.12 23.46 -7.01
CA THR A 246 21.29 22.80 -6.40
C THR A 246 22.26 22.28 -7.45
N ILE A 247 23.55 22.55 -7.24
CA ILE A 247 24.66 21.98 -8.01
C ILE A 247 25.40 21.00 -7.11
N ILE A 248 25.47 19.74 -7.54
CA ILE A 248 26.18 18.66 -6.84
C ILE A 248 27.40 18.28 -7.67
N ARG A 249 28.58 18.56 -7.13
CA ARG A 249 29.88 18.27 -7.73
C ARG A 249 30.46 16.95 -7.22
N ASP A 250 31.57 16.53 -7.81
CA ASP A 250 32.32 15.32 -7.42
C ASP A 250 31.45 14.05 -7.45
N ILE A 251 30.56 13.97 -8.44
CA ILE A 251 29.65 12.82 -8.59
C ILE A 251 30.34 11.59 -9.17
N ASP A 252 31.46 11.80 -9.86
CA ASP A 252 32.26 10.76 -10.51
C ASP A 252 33.74 11.01 -10.22
N PRO A 253 34.42 10.13 -9.45
CA PRO A 253 35.84 10.29 -9.12
C PRO A 253 36.76 10.30 -10.34
N LEU A 254 36.36 9.69 -11.46
CA LEU A 254 37.16 9.65 -12.69
C LEU A 254 36.97 10.90 -13.55
N ASN A 255 35.87 11.62 -13.34
CA ASN A 255 35.47 12.76 -14.16
C ASN A 255 35.11 13.95 -13.23
N PRO A 256 36.11 14.73 -12.77
CA PRO A 256 35.92 15.75 -11.74
C PRO A 256 35.02 16.91 -12.16
N PHE A 257 34.77 17.09 -13.45
CA PHE A 257 33.90 18.14 -13.97
C PHE A 257 32.44 17.70 -14.08
N HIS A 258 32.13 16.42 -13.90
CA HIS A 258 30.76 15.95 -13.91
C HIS A 258 30.00 16.50 -12.70
N TYR A 259 28.78 16.97 -12.93
CA TYR A 259 27.93 17.51 -11.87
C TYR A 259 26.47 17.20 -12.14
N LYS A 260 25.66 17.17 -11.09
CA LYS A 260 24.20 17.13 -11.20
C LYS A 260 23.64 18.49 -10.89
N MET A 261 22.65 18.92 -11.66
CA MET A 261 21.83 20.07 -11.33
C MET A 261 20.41 19.63 -10.98
N LEU A 262 19.92 20.11 -9.86
CA LEU A 262 18.57 19.89 -9.37
C LEU A 262 17.81 21.21 -9.39
N ILE A 263 16.55 21.15 -9.82
CA ILE A 263 15.58 22.23 -9.72
C ILE A 263 14.25 21.69 -9.17
N GLY A 264 13.66 22.42 -8.23
CA GLY A 264 12.38 22.04 -7.63
C GLY A 264 11.86 23.09 -6.65
N PRO A 265 10.83 22.77 -5.87
CA PRO A 265 10.29 23.68 -4.86
C PRO A 265 11.18 23.72 -3.63
N ASN A 266 11.34 24.92 -3.07
CA ASN A 266 11.94 25.12 -1.77
C ASN A 266 10.91 25.03 -0.64
N GLU A 267 11.37 24.98 0.60
CA GLU A 267 10.50 24.89 1.79
C GLU A 267 9.53 26.07 1.89
N GLU A 268 9.98 27.28 1.52
CA GLU A 268 9.16 28.49 1.54
C GLU A 268 7.94 28.38 0.61
N TYR A 269 8.10 27.73 -0.56
CA TYR A 269 6.98 27.49 -1.46
C TYR A 269 5.96 26.51 -0.87
N LEU A 270 6.44 25.49 -0.15
CA LEU A 270 5.58 24.52 0.53
C LEU A 270 4.80 25.19 1.66
N ASN A 271 5.46 26.06 2.43
CA ASN A 271 4.85 26.83 3.51
C ASN A 271 3.77 27.77 2.98
N GLU A 272 4.05 28.55 1.93
CA GLU A 272 3.04 29.43 1.33
C GLU A 272 1.88 28.64 0.72
N MET A 273 2.14 27.46 0.14
CA MET A 273 1.08 26.56 -0.33
C MET A 273 0.19 26.12 0.83
N SER A 274 0.77 25.76 1.98
CA SER A 274 0.03 25.43 3.20
C SER A 274 -0.85 26.59 3.67
N ASP A 275 -0.31 27.80 3.73
CA ASP A 275 -1.04 29.01 4.14
C ASP A 275 -2.21 29.33 3.20
N ARG A 276 -2.03 29.15 1.89
CA ARG A 276 -3.11 29.31 0.89
C ARG A 276 -4.22 28.29 1.07
N ILE A 277 -3.88 27.02 1.31
CA ILE A 277 -4.87 25.97 1.55
C ILE A 277 -5.67 26.28 2.82
N LYS A 278 -4.99 26.67 3.91
CA LYS A 278 -5.63 27.06 5.17
C LYS A 278 -6.57 28.27 5.01
N SER A 279 -6.21 29.21 4.15
CA SER A 279 -7.03 30.39 3.86
C SER A 279 -8.29 30.05 3.06
N GLN A 280 -8.22 29.05 2.17
CA GLN A 280 -9.36 28.60 1.35
C GLN A 280 -10.28 27.64 2.11
N GLU A 281 -9.72 26.76 2.94
CA GLU A 281 -10.45 25.79 3.76
C GLU A 281 -9.94 25.86 5.22
N PRO A 282 -10.45 26.79 6.05
CA PRO A 282 -9.96 26.97 7.42
C PRO A 282 -10.16 25.75 8.34
N SER A 283 -11.05 24.84 7.96
CA SER A 283 -11.36 23.60 8.70
C SER A 283 -10.40 22.44 8.39
N ILE A 284 -9.50 22.58 7.41
CA ILE A 284 -8.58 21.51 7.04
C ILE A 284 -7.43 21.42 8.05
N ASP A 285 -7.21 20.22 8.59
CA ASP A 285 -6.09 19.97 9.49
C ASP A 285 -4.79 19.88 8.68
N LEU A 286 -3.91 20.88 8.86
CA LEU A 286 -2.60 21.02 8.23
C LEU A 286 -1.44 20.81 9.19
N SER A 287 -1.66 20.12 10.32
CA SER A 287 -0.57 19.79 11.24
C SER A 287 0.45 18.84 10.59
N ASP A 288 1.71 18.91 11.02
CA ASP A 288 2.81 18.07 10.51
C ASP A 288 2.54 16.55 10.66
N GLU A 289 1.67 16.19 11.61
CA GLU A 289 1.26 14.81 11.84
C GLU A 289 0.23 14.33 10.79
N SER A 290 -0.66 15.21 10.33
CA SER A 290 -1.76 14.89 9.43
C SER A 290 -1.55 15.36 7.98
N THR A 291 -0.43 16.02 7.67
CA THR A 291 -0.18 16.55 6.32
C THR A 291 1.18 16.14 5.77
N VAL A 292 1.20 15.83 4.47
CA VAL A 292 2.41 15.53 3.71
C VAL A 292 2.43 16.40 2.47
N PHE A 293 3.44 17.26 2.36
CA PHE A 293 3.74 17.98 1.12
C PHE A 293 4.76 17.19 0.29
N MET A 294 4.46 17.01 -0.98
CA MET A 294 5.32 16.36 -1.95
C MET A 294 5.79 17.37 -2.98
N GLY A 295 7.08 17.73 -2.90
CA GLY A 295 7.79 18.52 -3.89
C GLY A 295 8.30 17.67 -5.03
N ILE A 296 8.06 18.10 -6.27
CA ILE A 296 8.57 17.43 -7.46
C ILE A 296 9.88 18.09 -7.89
N ASN A 297 10.95 17.30 -7.95
CA ASN A 297 12.26 17.75 -8.38
C ASN A 297 12.61 17.23 -9.78
N ARG A 298 13.31 18.04 -10.58
CA ARG A 298 13.99 17.62 -11.80
C ARG A 298 15.48 17.61 -11.55
N VAL A 299 16.13 16.54 -12.01
CA VAL A 299 17.57 16.37 -11.87
C VAL A 299 18.14 16.05 -13.23
N LEU A 300 19.22 16.75 -13.59
CA LEU A 300 19.99 16.51 -14.80
C LEU A 300 21.44 16.29 -14.43
N GLU A 301 21.98 15.15 -14.86
CA GLU A 301 23.41 14.87 -14.79
C GLU A 301 24.09 15.42 -16.04
N LEU A 302 25.17 16.16 -15.85
CA LEU A 302 25.89 16.91 -16.87
C LEU A 302 27.35 16.45 -16.92
N HIS A 303 27.85 16.32 -18.15
CA HIS A 303 29.18 15.80 -18.45
C HIS A 303 30.01 16.82 -19.24
N PRO A 304 30.34 18.00 -18.65
CA PRO A 304 31.15 18.99 -19.33
C PRO A 304 32.60 18.52 -19.45
N LYS A 305 33.32 19.06 -20.44
CA LYS A 305 34.75 18.75 -20.65
C LYS A 305 35.68 19.51 -19.71
N ASN A 306 35.24 20.65 -19.18
CA ASN A 306 35.98 21.49 -18.24
C ASN A 306 35.05 22.06 -17.15
N GLY A 307 35.65 22.51 -16.05
CA GLY A 307 34.92 23.10 -14.91
C GLY A 307 34.87 24.63 -14.90
N ASP A 308 35.51 25.30 -15.87
CA ASP A 308 35.76 26.76 -15.85
C ASP A 308 34.48 27.58 -15.71
N ASN A 309 33.42 27.18 -16.43
CA ASN A 309 32.13 27.88 -16.39
C ASN A 309 31.45 27.78 -15.02
N VAL A 310 31.45 26.60 -14.41
CA VAL A 310 30.89 26.39 -13.06
C VAL A 310 31.73 27.14 -12.04
N LYS A 311 33.07 27.07 -12.15
CA LYS A 311 33.98 27.78 -11.25
C LYS A 311 33.76 29.29 -11.32
N LYS A 312 33.74 29.86 -12.53
CA LYS A 312 33.49 31.29 -12.75
C LYS A 312 32.11 31.70 -12.24
N PHE A 313 31.08 30.87 -12.46
CA PHE A 313 29.75 31.12 -11.89
C PHE A 313 29.79 31.24 -10.36
N ILE A 314 30.47 30.31 -9.68
CA ILE A 314 30.59 30.32 -8.22
C ILE A 314 31.31 31.59 -7.73
N GLU A 315 32.37 32.00 -8.43
CA GLU A 315 33.12 33.23 -8.12
C GLU A 315 32.22 34.47 -8.23
N VAL A 316 31.57 34.67 -9.38
CA VAL A 316 30.67 35.81 -9.63
C VAL A 316 29.49 35.81 -8.66
N PHE A 317 28.87 34.65 -8.41
CA PHE A 317 27.76 34.55 -7.45
C PHE A 317 28.21 34.84 -6.02
N ASN A 318 29.40 34.40 -5.61
CA ASN A 318 29.90 34.66 -4.26
C ASN A 318 30.12 36.15 -4.00
N GLU A 319 30.47 36.92 -5.02
CA GLU A 319 30.62 38.37 -4.96
C GLU A 319 29.27 39.08 -5.02
N LYS A 320 28.46 38.80 -6.04
CA LYS A 320 27.21 39.56 -6.30
C LYS A 320 26.01 39.10 -5.47
N LYS A 321 26.00 37.85 -5.01
CA LYS A 321 24.90 37.22 -4.26
C LYS A 321 23.55 37.18 -5.01
N PHE A 322 23.58 37.30 -6.34
CA PHE A 322 22.43 37.06 -7.20
C PHE A 322 22.86 36.54 -8.57
N PHE A 323 21.91 35.93 -9.29
CA PHE A 323 22.05 35.51 -10.68
C PHE A 323 20.67 35.46 -11.34
N TYR A 324 20.65 35.39 -12.67
CA TYR A 324 19.43 35.21 -13.45
C TYR A 324 19.26 33.74 -13.83
N LEU A 325 18.05 33.19 -13.65
CA LEU A 325 17.66 31.87 -14.13
C LEU A 325 16.70 32.04 -15.31
N THR A 326 17.01 31.46 -16.46
CA THR A 326 16.15 31.57 -17.66
C THR A 326 16.24 30.33 -18.56
N ASN A 327 15.38 30.23 -19.57
CA ASN A 327 15.54 29.27 -20.66
C ASN A 327 16.50 29.80 -21.73
N MET A 328 17.24 28.88 -22.38
CA MET A 328 18.01 29.22 -23.57
C MET A 328 17.08 29.39 -24.78
N LYS A 329 17.34 30.40 -25.63
CA LYS A 329 16.64 30.59 -26.92
C LYS A 329 17.10 29.55 -27.95
N GLU A 330 16.24 29.26 -28.94
CA GLU A 330 16.58 28.40 -30.07
C GLU A 330 17.65 29.07 -30.92
N LYS A 331 18.79 28.41 -31.14
CA LYS A 331 19.73 28.85 -32.17
C LYS A 331 19.17 28.36 -33.52
N LEU A 332 18.61 29.27 -34.33
CA LEU A 332 18.52 29.02 -35.76
C LEU A 332 19.94 29.04 -36.30
N ASP A 333 20.58 27.89 -36.44
CA ASP A 333 21.45 27.75 -37.62
C ASP A 333 21.70 26.32 -38.08
N LEU A 334 21.67 26.21 -39.41
CA LEU A 334 21.83 25.02 -40.20
C LEU A 334 23.28 24.53 -40.13
N ASN A 335 23.45 23.22 -39.96
CA ASN A 335 24.69 22.46 -40.08
C ASN A 335 25.60 22.36 -38.84
N THR A 336 25.76 21.09 -38.43
CA THR A 336 26.90 20.46 -37.72
C THR A 336 26.90 20.32 -36.19
N ASN A 337 26.96 19.03 -35.82
CA ASN A 337 27.58 18.38 -34.65
C ASN A 337 26.87 18.36 -33.27
N PRO A 338 26.73 17.15 -32.64
CA PRO A 338 26.18 17.00 -31.29
C PRO A 338 27.11 17.46 -30.15
N SER A 339 28.26 18.06 -30.46
CA SER A 339 29.30 18.46 -29.50
C SER A 339 29.12 19.87 -28.92
N LEU A 340 27.94 20.47 -29.06
CA LEU A 340 27.63 21.86 -28.69
C LEU A 340 27.72 22.22 -27.19
N TYR A 341 28.11 21.29 -26.31
CA TYR A 341 28.29 21.55 -24.87
C TYR A 341 29.76 21.74 -24.45
N SER A 342 30.67 21.92 -25.41
CA SER A 342 32.05 22.32 -25.13
C SER A 342 32.57 23.21 -26.26
N SER A 343 32.36 24.51 -26.18
CA SER A 343 33.15 25.44 -27.00
C SER A 343 33.25 26.80 -26.34
N GLN A 344 34.48 27.28 -26.28
CA GLN A 344 34.85 28.68 -26.09
C GLN A 344 34.09 29.52 -27.11
N LEU A 345 33.12 30.30 -26.67
CA LEU A 345 32.50 31.35 -27.47
C LEU A 345 32.78 32.67 -26.76
N LYS A 346 33.61 33.50 -27.41
CA LYS A 346 33.62 34.94 -27.19
C LYS A 346 32.19 35.42 -27.44
N LEU A 347 31.48 35.78 -26.38
CA LEU A 347 30.17 36.41 -26.44
C LEU A 347 30.42 37.91 -26.46
N ASP A 348 30.60 38.45 -27.67
CA ASP A 348 30.34 39.85 -27.88
C ASP A 348 28.80 39.97 -27.94
N ILE A 349 28.24 40.57 -26.89
CA ILE A 349 26.82 40.96 -26.68
C ILE A 349 25.89 39.83 -26.13
N PRO A 350 25.41 39.94 -24.87
CA PRO A 350 24.48 38.98 -24.22
C PRO A 350 23.07 38.86 -24.82
N GLU A 351 22.66 39.78 -25.70
CA GLU A 351 21.25 40.00 -26.09
C GLU A 351 20.66 38.92 -27.02
N GLU A 352 21.47 38.23 -27.83
CA GLU A 352 20.93 37.36 -28.89
C GLU A 352 20.50 35.96 -28.44
N HIS A 353 20.94 35.50 -27.25
CA HIS A 353 20.80 34.08 -26.87
C HIS A 353 20.10 33.83 -25.53
N ILE A 354 19.88 34.89 -24.75
CA ILE A 354 19.30 34.83 -23.41
C ILE A 354 17.93 35.52 -23.46
N ASP A 355 16.91 34.85 -22.92
CA ASP A 355 15.59 35.45 -22.76
C ASP A 355 15.54 36.21 -21.43
N LEU A 356 16.04 37.44 -21.42
CA LEU A 356 16.03 38.31 -20.23
C LEU A 356 14.61 38.74 -19.84
N GLU A 357 13.68 38.81 -20.80
CA GLU A 357 12.26 39.12 -20.52
C GLU A 357 11.62 38.09 -19.59
N ASN A 358 12.05 36.83 -19.69
CA ASN A 358 11.55 35.70 -18.92
C ASN A 358 12.51 35.26 -17.81
N ALA A 359 13.55 36.03 -17.53
CA ALA A 359 14.53 35.66 -16.52
C ALA A 359 13.99 35.90 -15.10
N ILE A 360 14.25 34.92 -14.23
CA ILE A 360 13.91 34.96 -12.81
C ILE A 360 15.18 35.31 -12.03
N ILE A 361 15.15 36.40 -11.28
CA ILE A 361 16.24 36.77 -10.37
C ILE A 361 16.25 35.81 -9.18
N LYS A 362 17.41 35.19 -8.93
CA LYS A 362 17.68 34.30 -7.81
C LYS A 362 18.81 34.85 -6.94
N LYS A 363 18.64 34.77 -5.62
CA LYS A 363 19.64 35.19 -4.63
C LYS A 363 20.26 34.04 -3.84
N ASP A 364 19.75 32.83 -4.07
CA ASP A 364 20.15 31.63 -3.35
C ASP A 364 20.37 30.47 -4.33
N ILE A 365 21.40 29.68 -4.06
CA ILE A 365 21.72 28.44 -4.77
C ILE A 365 22.55 27.54 -3.85
N ASN A 366 22.21 26.26 -3.80
CA ASN A 366 22.96 25.29 -3.01
C ASN A 366 24.07 24.68 -3.88
N ILE A 367 25.32 24.80 -3.44
CA ILE A 367 26.46 24.17 -4.11
C ILE A 367 27.12 23.23 -3.11
N LYS A 368 27.17 21.94 -3.44
CA LYS A 368 27.71 20.90 -2.55
C LYS A 368 28.44 19.81 -3.31
N THR A 369 29.24 19.02 -2.60
CA THR A 369 29.84 17.79 -3.14
C THR A 369 28.92 16.59 -2.92
N LEU A 370 29.13 15.50 -3.66
CA LEU A 370 28.38 14.26 -3.43
C LEU A 370 28.59 13.71 -2.01
N ASN A 371 29.76 13.92 -1.42
CA ASN A 371 30.07 13.49 -0.06
C ASN A 371 29.32 14.33 0.99
N GLU A 372 29.29 15.65 0.83
CA GLU A 372 28.49 16.54 1.67
C GLU A 372 27.01 16.16 1.61
N LEU A 373 26.48 15.91 0.41
CA LEU A 373 25.09 15.48 0.25
C LEU A 373 24.79 14.16 0.97
N LYS A 374 25.71 13.19 0.94
CA LYS A 374 25.54 11.92 1.65
C LYS A 374 25.62 12.05 3.18
N ALA A 375 26.30 13.09 3.67
CA ALA A 375 26.43 13.36 5.10
C ALA A 375 25.24 14.18 5.66
N GLU A 376 24.45 14.82 4.78
CA GLU A 376 23.26 15.58 5.16
C GLU A 376 22.13 14.69 5.69
N ASN A 377 21.17 15.33 6.37
CA ASN A 377 19.93 14.69 6.77
C ASN A 377 19.23 14.07 5.55
N PRO A 378 18.86 12.77 5.56
CA PRO A 378 18.14 12.12 4.47
C PRO A 378 16.81 12.75 4.06
N LYS A 379 16.23 13.58 4.93
CA LYS A 379 15.01 14.36 4.66
C LYS A 379 15.27 15.69 3.94
N SER A 380 16.53 16.08 3.73
CA SER A 380 16.90 17.26 2.94
C SER A 380 16.32 17.18 1.53
N LEU A 381 15.79 18.29 1.00
CA LEU A 381 15.23 18.34 -0.35
C LEU A 381 16.22 17.92 -1.44
N ASP A 382 17.52 18.06 -1.18
CA ASP A 382 18.59 17.74 -2.13
C ASP A 382 18.87 16.23 -2.24
N HIS A 383 18.41 15.43 -1.28
CA HIS A 383 18.52 13.97 -1.34
C HIS A 383 17.75 13.39 -2.54
N ALA A 384 16.81 14.14 -3.11
CA ALA A 384 16.15 13.79 -4.37
C ALA A 384 17.15 13.54 -5.54
N ALA A 385 18.36 14.13 -5.48
CA ALA A 385 19.40 13.90 -6.47
C ALA A 385 20.14 12.54 -6.35
N LEU A 386 20.09 11.89 -5.18
CA LEU A 386 20.67 10.56 -4.95
C LEU A 386 19.77 9.45 -5.50
N HIS A 387 18.46 9.62 -5.38
CA HIS A 387 17.45 8.61 -5.72
C HIS A 387 16.69 8.94 -7.01
N THR A 388 17.41 9.39 -8.04
CA THR A 388 16.81 9.73 -9.34
C THR A 388 16.35 8.48 -10.07
N ILE A 389 15.03 8.33 -10.22
CA ILE A 389 14.44 7.33 -11.11
C ILE A 389 14.49 7.88 -12.54
N ASP A 390 15.25 7.24 -13.43
CA ASP A 390 15.17 7.55 -14.86
C ASP A 390 13.84 7.04 -15.44
N THR A 391 12.82 7.89 -15.36
CA THR A 391 11.47 7.61 -15.85
C THR A 391 11.45 7.26 -17.33
N ARG A 392 12.43 7.70 -18.13
CA ARG A 392 12.54 7.38 -19.57
C ARG A 392 13.06 5.97 -19.80
N LYS A 393 14.07 5.52 -19.05
CA LYS A 393 14.52 4.12 -19.07
C LYS A 393 13.40 3.16 -18.65
N LEU A 394 12.65 3.51 -17.61
CA LEU A 394 11.49 2.74 -17.16
C LEU A 394 10.37 2.70 -18.20
N ARG A 395 10.01 3.84 -18.82
CA ARG A 395 8.97 3.90 -19.84
C ARG A 395 9.37 3.15 -21.12
N LYS A 396 10.64 3.25 -21.56
CA LYS A 396 11.18 2.39 -22.63
C LYS A 396 11.06 0.91 -22.27
N LYS A 397 11.50 0.51 -21.07
CA LYS A 397 11.40 -0.89 -20.59
C LYS A 397 9.94 -1.37 -20.60
N LEU A 398 9.00 -0.56 -20.12
CA LEU A 398 7.56 -0.87 -20.13
C LEU A 398 6.98 -1.01 -21.54
N ILE A 399 7.36 -0.14 -22.46
CA ILE A 399 6.93 -0.21 -23.88
C ILE A 399 7.54 -1.45 -24.54
N THR A 400 8.80 -1.77 -24.29
CA THR A 400 9.46 -2.99 -24.79
C THR A 400 8.79 -4.24 -24.23
N PHE A 401 8.43 -4.26 -22.94
CA PHE A 401 7.69 -5.37 -22.32
C PHE A 401 6.27 -5.55 -22.90
N LYS A 402 5.53 -4.45 -23.15
CA LYS A 402 4.23 -4.51 -23.83
C LYS A 402 4.38 -5.06 -25.26
N SER A 403 5.34 -4.56 -26.02
CA SER A 403 5.65 -5.04 -27.38
C SER A 403 6.02 -6.53 -27.43
N LEU A 404 6.80 -7.02 -26.46
CA LEU A 404 7.14 -8.44 -26.31
C LEU A 404 5.93 -9.32 -25.97
N LYS A 405 5.04 -8.85 -25.08
CA LYS A 405 3.78 -9.55 -24.76
C LYS A 405 2.84 -9.62 -25.96
N GLU A 406 2.74 -8.54 -26.74
CA GLU A 406 1.95 -8.51 -27.98
C GLU A 406 2.51 -9.44 -29.06
N LYS A 407 3.84 -9.47 -29.26
CA LYS A 407 4.46 -10.43 -30.19
C LYS A 407 4.17 -11.89 -29.80
N LYS A 408 4.29 -12.24 -28.51
CA LYS A 408 3.98 -13.58 -28.00
C LYS A 408 2.50 -13.94 -28.15
N SER A 409 1.58 -12.99 -27.94
CA SER A 409 0.15 -13.24 -28.07
C SER A 409 -0.26 -13.44 -29.54
N VAL A 410 0.31 -12.67 -30.46
CA VAL A 410 0.13 -12.82 -31.91
C VAL A 410 0.66 -14.18 -32.40
N GLU A 411 1.83 -14.59 -31.92
CA GLU A 411 2.41 -15.88 -32.28
C GLU A 411 1.58 -17.07 -31.75
N LYS A 412 1.06 -16.97 -30.52
CA LYS A 412 0.14 -17.97 -29.93
C LYS A 412 -1.17 -18.07 -30.72
N ARG A 413 -1.72 -16.95 -31.19
CA ARG A 413 -2.90 -16.92 -32.08
C ARG A 413 -2.61 -17.57 -33.44
N LYS A 414 -1.44 -17.31 -34.03
CA LYS A 414 -1.01 -17.94 -35.29
C LYS A 414 -0.81 -19.46 -35.15
N ARG A 415 -0.26 -19.94 -34.03
CA ARG A 415 -0.12 -21.39 -33.74
C ARG A 415 -1.48 -22.07 -33.61
N LYS A 416 -2.41 -21.50 -32.82
CA LYS A 416 -3.79 -22.01 -32.70
C LYS A 416 -4.51 -22.04 -34.05
N ALA A 417 -4.36 -21.00 -34.87
CA ALA A 417 -4.97 -20.97 -36.20
C ALA A 417 -4.40 -22.04 -37.14
N LYS A 418 -3.10 -22.36 -37.05
CA LYS A 418 -2.48 -23.46 -37.80
C LYS A 418 -2.98 -24.82 -37.31
N GLU A 419 -3.13 -25.03 -36.01
CA GLU A 419 -3.67 -26.28 -35.44
C GLU A 419 -5.12 -26.52 -35.86
N VAL A 420 -5.97 -25.49 -35.82
CA VAL A 420 -7.38 -25.57 -36.25
C VAL A 420 -7.49 -25.86 -37.76
N LYS A 421 -6.61 -25.28 -38.58
CA LYS A 421 -6.53 -25.61 -40.00
C LYS A 421 -6.06 -27.05 -40.24
N LYS A 422 -5.15 -27.57 -39.41
CA LYS A 422 -4.64 -28.95 -39.51
C LYS A 422 -5.70 -29.99 -39.12
N THR A 423 -6.47 -29.73 -38.05
CA THR A 423 -7.60 -30.60 -37.62
C THR A 423 -8.76 -30.57 -38.62
N LYS A 424 -9.09 -29.42 -39.22
CA LYS A 424 -10.10 -29.35 -40.29
C LYS A 424 -9.67 -30.08 -41.57
N LYS A 425 -8.37 -30.16 -41.86
CA LYS A 425 -7.85 -30.89 -43.04
C LYS A 425 -7.81 -32.41 -42.80
N GLN A 426 -7.65 -32.85 -41.55
CA GLN A 426 -7.72 -34.27 -41.17
C GLN A 426 -9.15 -34.82 -41.10
N LYS A 427 -10.16 -33.99 -40.82
CA LYS A 427 -11.59 -34.39 -40.85
C LYS A 427 -12.22 -34.42 -42.27
N LYS A 428 -11.48 -33.98 -43.29
CA LYS A 428 -11.92 -33.94 -44.70
C LYS A 428 -11.23 -34.99 -45.59
N LYS A 429 -10.31 -35.77 -45.03
CA LYS A 429 -9.83 -37.03 -45.58
C LYS A 429 -10.46 -38.14 -44.77
#